data_AF-L0A8R0-F1
#
_entry.id   AF-L0A8R0-F1
#
_cell.length_a   1.000
_cell.length_b   1.000
_cell.length_c   1.000
_cell.angle_alpha   90.00
_cell.angle_beta   90.00
_cell.angle_gamma   90.00
#
_symmetry.space_group_name_H-M   'P 1'
#
loop_
_entity.id
_entity.type
_entity.pdbx_description
1 polymer ?
#
loop_
_entity_poly.entity_id
_entity_poly.type
_entity_poly.pdbx_seq_one_letter_code
_entity_poly.pdbx_strand_id
1 'polypeptide(L)'
;MITTSLPTEQIEVRFADLDLLDERNLLERLLNDQEGAIRAVRASLPQLTAAAKAASERLRHGGRIVYAGAGTSGRLGMIDAAELTPTFSWPPERTVNLVAGGRDSFFAAVENAEDDVTTAEHHYLQANITEHDVILAVAASGTTPYVCRVLQLARQSGALTIGIANNPGTPVLGLSEHAVLLDTGPEVLSGSTRLKAGTAQKIALNLLSTTVMVQLGKVYQNLMVDLVATNEKLVNRANRLVQEAAQIEPQQAVTHLRQANWNVKTAIVTATQGVDAHCARALLDAHHGRLRSVLHQNTPNFPARPLPTGVIVSCQARADNPLHGPQFMRAMALAAAQAGAVGLRANGASDIRAIRDASNLPIIGIQKVFGSPYDVYITPDFGSARLAAQAGADIIAIDATHRPRPVPLPDLIRFIHEELGKFVMADISTSDEGMRAAEYGVDYVATTLSGYTSTSPTLPGPDVQLVQALASHLDIPIVAEGRIQTPHDIRAAREAGANAVVVGTAITNPREITRRLVHAWSE
;
A
#
# COMPACT_ATOMS: atom_id res chain seq x y z
N MET A 1 -14.08 6.23 -41.59
CA MET A 1 -14.76 4.92 -41.51
C MET A 1 -13.87 3.96 -40.74
N ILE A 2 -14.17 3.71 -39.47
CA ILE A 2 -13.66 2.53 -38.74
C ILE A 2 -14.91 1.72 -38.40
N THR A 3 -15.25 0.78 -39.26
CA THR A 3 -16.36 -0.18 -39.09
C THR A 3 -15.83 -1.44 -38.40
N THR A 4 -15.20 -1.27 -37.25
CA THR A 4 -15.08 -2.34 -36.25
C THR A 4 -16.04 -1.96 -35.14
N SER A 5 -17.12 -2.72 -34.94
CA SER A 5 -18.10 -2.46 -33.89
C SER A 5 -17.39 -2.41 -32.54
N LEU A 6 -17.48 -1.27 -31.87
CA LEU A 6 -16.97 -1.10 -30.52
C LEU A 6 -17.56 -2.20 -29.63
N PRO A 7 -16.76 -2.87 -28.76
CA PRO A 7 -17.27 -3.91 -27.87
C PRO A 7 -18.54 -3.52 -27.12
N THR A 8 -18.67 -2.28 -26.64
CA THR A 8 -19.87 -1.79 -25.94
C THR A 8 -21.14 -1.75 -26.80
N GLU A 9 -21.00 -1.68 -28.13
CA GLU A 9 -22.10 -1.62 -29.10
C GLU A 9 -22.39 -2.97 -29.76
N GLN A 10 -21.64 -4.03 -29.39
CA GLN A 10 -21.85 -5.36 -29.97
C GLN A 10 -23.14 -5.99 -29.43
N ILE A 11 -23.83 -6.70 -30.31
CA ILE A 11 -24.97 -7.55 -29.95
C ILE A 11 -24.39 -8.91 -29.54
N GLU A 12 -24.65 -9.31 -28.30
CA GLU A 12 -24.16 -10.56 -27.75
C GLU A 12 -25.24 -11.64 -27.82
N VAL A 13 -24.97 -12.70 -28.60
CA VAL A 13 -25.94 -13.78 -28.88
C VAL A 13 -26.36 -14.51 -27.60
N ARG A 14 -25.49 -14.56 -26.57
CA ARG A 14 -25.81 -15.14 -25.26
C ARG A 14 -26.97 -14.44 -24.53
N PHE A 15 -27.37 -13.24 -24.97
CA PHE A 15 -28.44 -12.45 -24.38
C PHE A 15 -29.63 -12.27 -25.33
N ALA A 16 -29.72 -13.06 -26.42
CA ALA A 16 -30.77 -12.93 -27.42
C ALA A 16 -32.19 -13.28 -26.92
N ASP A 17 -32.29 -13.97 -25.77
CA ASP A 17 -33.54 -14.40 -25.14
C ASP A 17 -33.97 -13.50 -23.97
N LEU A 18 -33.33 -12.34 -23.78
CA LEU A 18 -33.51 -11.49 -22.61
C LEU A 18 -34.97 -11.07 -22.37
N ASP A 19 -35.75 -10.84 -23.43
CA ASP A 19 -37.16 -10.46 -23.41
C ASP A 19 -38.13 -11.63 -23.16
N LEU A 20 -37.62 -12.87 -23.20
CA LEU A 20 -38.40 -14.10 -22.98
C LEU A 20 -38.25 -14.65 -21.55
N LEU A 21 -37.32 -14.10 -20.76
CA LEU A 21 -37.07 -14.53 -19.39
C LEU A 21 -38.20 -14.08 -18.45
N ASP A 22 -38.54 -14.93 -17.47
CA ASP A 22 -39.35 -14.50 -16.33
C ASP A 22 -38.60 -13.46 -15.48
N GLU A 23 -39.31 -12.79 -14.58
CA GLU A 23 -38.78 -11.65 -13.82
C GLU A 23 -37.56 -12.02 -12.98
N ARG A 24 -37.55 -13.24 -12.40
CA ARG A 24 -36.44 -13.68 -11.55
C ARG A 24 -35.19 -13.95 -12.39
N ASN A 25 -35.33 -14.71 -13.47
CA ASN A 25 -34.23 -15.05 -14.36
C ASN A 25 -33.67 -13.81 -15.07
N LEU A 26 -34.54 -12.85 -15.43
CA LEU A 26 -34.12 -11.55 -15.96
C LEU A 26 -33.28 -10.77 -14.94
N LEU A 27 -33.74 -10.65 -13.69
CA LEU A 27 -32.98 -9.98 -12.63
C LEU A 27 -31.64 -10.66 -12.35
N GLU A 28 -31.61 -11.99 -12.27
CA GLU A 28 -30.37 -12.76 -12.08
C GLU A 28 -29.40 -12.56 -13.26
N ARG A 29 -29.90 -12.53 -14.50
CA ARG A 29 -29.09 -12.25 -15.70
C ARG A 29 -28.47 -10.85 -15.65
N LEU A 30 -29.27 -9.83 -15.33
CA LEU A 30 -28.82 -8.44 -15.21
C LEU A 30 -27.77 -8.28 -14.10
N LEU A 31 -27.98 -8.93 -12.96
CA LEU A 31 -27.04 -8.89 -11.82
C LEU A 31 -25.72 -9.57 -12.16
N ASN A 32 -25.75 -10.77 -12.74
CA ASN A 32 -24.55 -11.53 -13.08
C ASN A 32 -23.67 -10.80 -14.10
N ASP A 33 -24.27 -10.04 -15.04
CA ASP A 33 -23.50 -9.23 -15.97
C ASP A 33 -22.67 -8.14 -15.23
N GLN A 34 -23.18 -7.57 -14.14
CA GLN A 34 -22.47 -6.54 -13.37
C GLN A 34 -21.12 -7.01 -12.79
N GLU A 35 -20.93 -8.32 -12.55
CA GLU A 35 -19.62 -8.83 -12.13
C GLU A 35 -18.50 -8.52 -13.13
N GLY A 36 -18.85 -8.38 -14.42
CA GLY A 36 -17.92 -7.96 -15.47
C GLY A 36 -17.30 -6.59 -15.20
N ALA A 37 -18.03 -5.69 -14.55
CA ALA A 37 -17.50 -4.38 -14.15
C ALA A 37 -16.34 -4.52 -13.15
N ILE A 38 -16.49 -5.39 -12.14
CA ILE A 38 -15.44 -5.63 -11.13
C ILE A 38 -14.20 -6.26 -11.79
N ARG A 39 -14.41 -7.21 -12.70
CA ARG A 39 -13.30 -7.85 -13.44
C ARG A 39 -12.54 -6.83 -14.30
N ALA A 40 -13.24 -5.98 -15.04
CA ALA A 40 -12.65 -4.94 -15.87
C ALA A 40 -11.82 -3.97 -15.01
N VAL A 41 -12.37 -3.49 -13.90
CA VAL A 41 -11.65 -2.57 -13.00
C VAL A 41 -10.43 -3.25 -12.36
N ARG A 42 -10.55 -4.51 -11.94
CA ARG A 42 -9.42 -5.27 -11.37
C ARG A 42 -8.25 -5.37 -12.36
N ALA A 43 -8.54 -5.61 -13.64
CA ALA A 43 -7.52 -5.64 -14.68
C ALA A 43 -6.86 -4.26 -14.91
N SER A 44 -7.58 -3.16 -14.63
CA SER A 44 -7.11 -1.78 -14.78
C SER A 44 -6.35 -1.20 -13.57
N LEU A 45 -6.16 -1.98 -12.48
CA LEU A 45 -5.51 -1.49 -11.26
C LEU A 45 -4.11 -0.88 -11.49
N PRO A 46 -3.24 -1.44 -12.36
CA PRO A 46 -1.95 -0.80 -12.66
C PRO A 46 -2.11 0.61 -13.26
N GLN A 47 -3.05 0.79 -14.19
CA GLN A 47 -3.33 2.09 -14.82
C GLN A 47 -3.92 3.07 -13.82
N LEU A 48 -4.89 2.64 -13.01
CA LEU A 48 -5.47 3.45 -11.94
C LEU A 48 -4.42 3.87 -10.89
N THR A 49 -3.48 2.98 -10.56
CA THR A 49 -2.39 3.28 -9.62
C THR A 49 -1.47 4.36 -10.17
N ALA A 50 -1.06 4.25 -11.43
CA ALA A 50 -0.22 5.26 -12.08
C ALA A 50 -0.95 6.62 -12.17
N ALA A 51 -2.22 6.60 -12.59
CA ALA A 51 -3.10 7.77 -12.67
C ALA A 51 -3.25 8.46 -11.29
N ALA A 52 -3.51 7.69 -10.23
CA ALA A 52 -3.67 8.22 -8.87
C ALA A 52 -2.39 8.88 -8.35
N LYS A 53 -1.22 8.27 -8.61
CA LYS A 53 0.07 8.81 -8.21
C LYS A 53 0.33 10.16 -8.88
N ALA A 54 0.18 10.24 -10.19
CA ALA A 54 0.39 11.48 -10.94
C ALA A 54 -0.61 12.57 -10.54
N ALA A 55 -1.89 12.20 -10.36
CA ALA A 55 -2.93 13.12 -9.91
C ALA A 55 -2.62 13.69 -8.52
N SER A 56 -2.23 12.84 -7.55
CA SER A 56 -1.95 13.33 -6.20
C SER A 56 -0.74 14.25 -6.17
N GLU A 57 0.31 13.96 -6.94
CA GLU A 57 1.51 14.81 -7.06
C GLU A 57 1.16 16.18 -7.64
N ARG A 58 0.35 16.22 -8.70
CA ARG A 58 -0.12 17.47 -9.30
C ARG A 58 -0.96 18.28 -8.31
N LEU A 59 -1.91 17.64 -7.63
CA LEU A 59 -2.85 18.29 -6.72
C LEU A 59 -2.22 18.77 -5.40
N ARG A 60 -1.05 18.26 -5.00
CA ARG A 60 -0.29 18.82 -3.86
C ARG A 60 0.06 20.30 -4.05
N HIS A 61 0.25 20.72 -5.29
CA HIS A 61 0.66 22.07 -5.65
C HIS A 61 -0.51 23.05 -5.83
N GLY A 62 -1.72 22.69 -5.34
CA GLY A 62 -2.88 23.59 -5.33
C GLY A 62 -3.82 23.48 -6.54
N GLY A 63 -3.56 22.58 -7.48
CA GLY A 63 -4.40 22.35 -8.66
C GLY A 63 -5.83 21.87 -8.38
N ARG A 64 -6.68 21.82 -9.41
CA ARG A 64 -8.08 21.39 -9.30
C ARG A 64 -8.32 20.04 -9.95
N ILE A 65 -9.36 19.33 -9.53
CA ILE A 65 -9.86 18.13 -10.20
C ILE A 65 -10.97 18.55 -11.15
N VAL A 66 -10.83 18.22 -12.42
CA VAL A 66 -11.77 18.55 -13.49
C VAL A 66 -12.40 17.26 -14.02
N TYR A 67 -13.70 17.08 -13.84
CA TYR A 67 -14.43 15.94 -14.40
C TYR A 67 -14.99 16.32 -15.77
N ALA A 68 -14.71 15.53 -16.80
CA ALA A 68 -15.21 15.75 -18.15
C ALA A 68 -15.96 14.52 -18.67
N GLY A 69 -17.16 14.71 -19.21
CA GLY A 69 -17.98 13.60 -19.68
C GLY A 69 -19.29 14.04 -20.32
N ALA A 70 -20.02 13.07 -20.85
CA ALA A 70 -21.39 13.24 -21.34
C ALA A 70 -22.30 12.15 -20.79
N GLY A 71 -23.62 12.38 -20.80
CA GLY A 71 -24.61 11.39 -20.41
C GLY A 71 -24.32 10.74 -19.05
N THR A 72 -24.39 9.41 -18.98
CA THR A 72 -24.12 8.66 -17.75
C THR A 72 -22.70 8.87 -17.22
N SER A 73 -21.68 8.87 -18.10
CA SER A 73 -20.29 9.08 -17.69
C SER A 73 -20.08 10.45 -17.05
N GLY A 74 -20.67 11.50 -17.62
CA GLY A 74 -20.66 12.86 -17.05
C GLY A 74 -21.34 12.91 -15.67
N ARG A 75 -22.52 12.28 -15.54
CA ARG A 75 -23.25 12.21 -14.26
C ARG A 75 -22.48 11.48 -13.17
N LEU A 76 -21.82 10.36 -13.51
CA LEU A 76 -20.99 9.62 -12.55
C LEU A 76 -19.79 10.46 -12.09
N GLY A 77 -19.17 11.22 -13.00
CA GLY A 77 -18.15 12.20 -12.63
C GLY A 77 -18.68 13.26 -11.66
N MET A 78 -19.87 13.81 -11.93
CA MET A 78 -20.51 14.79 -11.04
C MET A 78 -20.86 14.21 -9.65
N ILE A 79 -21.27 12.94 -9.58
CA ILE A 79 -21.55 12.26 -8.32
C ILE A 79 -20.27 12.13 -7.48
N ASP A 80 -19.19 11.63 -8.07
CA ASP A 80 -17.89 11.52 -7.38
C ASP A 80 -17.39 12.90 -6.93
N ALA A 81 -17.50 13.92 -7.81
CA ALA A 81 -17.17 15.31 -7.53
C ALA A 81 -17.93 15.89 -6.32
N ALA A 82 -19.26 15.64 -6.26
CA ALA A 82 -20.12 16.14 -5.20
C ALA A 82 -19.81 15.51 -3.83
N GLU A 83 -19.26 14.30 -3.82
CA GLU A 83 -18.90 13.58 -2.59
C GLU A 83 -17.53 13.99 -2.02
N LEU A 84 -16.67 14.67 -2.80
CA LEU A 84 -15.33 15.06 -2.34
C LEU A 84 -15.36 16.03 -1.15
N THR A 85 -16.22 17.05 -1.20
CA THR A 85 -16.33 18.05 -0.13
C THR A 85 -16.84 17.46 1.19
N PRO A 86 -18.01 16.78 1.26
CA PRO A 86 -18.49 16.24 2.53
C PRO A 86 -17.61 15.11 3.09
N THR A 87 -16.84 14.43 2.24
CA THR A 87 -16.00 13.27 2.64
C THR A 87 -14.59 13.69 3.04
N PHE A 88 -13.94 14.57 2.28
CA PHE A 88 -12.51 14.88 2.44
C PHE A 88 -12.24 16.36 2.73
N SER A 89 -13.30 17.15 2.96
CA SER A 89 -13.22 18.62 3.03
C SER A 89 -12.45 19.18 1.84
N TRP A 90 -12.66 18.58 0.66
CA TRP A 90 -12.09 19.07 -0.57
C TRP A 90 -12.78 20.40 -0.93
N PRO A 91 -12.04 21.49 -1.15
CA PRO A 91 -12.65 22.80 -1.40
C PRO A 91 -13.50 22.75 -2.67
N PRO A 92 -14.76 23.22 -2.65
CA PRO A 92 -15.62 23.23 -3.83
C PRO A 92 -15.01 23.93 -5.04
N GLU A 93 -14.25 25.00 -4.83
CA GLU A 93 -13.52 25.75 -5.85
C GLU A 93 -12.38 24.96 -6.51
N ARG A 94 -11.95 23.86 -5.88
CA ARG A 94 -10.96 22.92 -6.42
C ARG A 94 -11.59 21.75 -7.18
N THR A 95 -12.89 21.84 -7.48
CA THR A 95 -13.62 20.87 -8.28
C THR A 95 -14.33 21.56 -9.44
N VAL A 96 -14.09 21.10 -10.65
CA VAL A 96 -14.69 21.64 -11.88
C VAL A 96 -15.40 20.51 -12.62
N ASN A 97 -16.60 20.80 -13.15
CA ASN A 97 -17.36 19.84 -13.96
C ASN A 97 -17.56 20.39 -15.36
N LEU A 98 -16.96 19.73 -16.35
CA LEU A 98 -17.13 19.97 -17.78
C LEU A 98 -18.04 18.88 -18.35
N VAL A 99 -19.35 19.03 -18.17
CA VAL A 99 -20.32 18.05 -18.66
C VAL A 99 -21.05 18.58 -19.89
N ALA A 100 -21.13 17.74 -20.93
CA ALA A 100 -21.91 18.03 -22.13
C ALA A 100 -23.37 18.35 -21.76
N GLY A 101 -23.88 19.49 -22.24
CA GLY A 101 -25.24 19.96 -21.89
C GLY A 101 -25.32 20.72 -20.56
N GLY A 102 -24.18 20.99 -19.90
CA GLY A 102 -24.12 21.82 -18.70
C GLY A 102 -24.76 21.19 -17.47
N ARG A 103 -25.18 22.01 -16.50
CA ARG A 103 -25.72 21.52 -15.21
C ARG A 103 -27.06 20.81 -15.36
N ASP A 104 -27.88 21.21 -16.34
CA ASP A 104 -29.22 20.65 -16.55
C ASP A 104 -29.16 19.22 -17.09
N SER A 105 -28.04 18.83 -17.74
CA SER A 105 -27.78 17.46 -18.19
C SER A 105 -27.79 16.43 -17.06
N PHE A 106 -27.64 16.88 -15.81
CA PHE A 106 -27.75 16.03 -14.64
C PHE A 106 -29.17 15.46 -14.47
N PHE A 107 -30.19 16.29 -14.69
CA PHE A 107 -31.59 15.91 -14.46
C PHE A 107 -32.29 15.35 -15.71
N ALA A 108 -31.87 15.78 -16.90
CA ALA A 108 -32.45 15.32 -18.17
C ALA A 108 -31.35 15.06 -19.20
N ALA A 109 -31.59 14.15 -20.14
CA ALA A 109 -30.71 14.02 -21.30
C ALA A 109 -30.86 15.27 -22.19
N VAL A 110 -29.74 15.80 -22.68
CA VAL A 110 -29.71 16.91 -23.64
C VAL A 110 -29.29 16.33 -24.98
N GLU A 111 -30.17 16.43 -25.97
CA GLU A 111 -29.95 15.87 -27.30
C GLU A 111 -28.71 16.49 -27.98
N ASN A 112 -27.89 15.66 -28.63
CA ASN A 112 -26.68 16.04 -29.36
C ASN A 112 -25.59 16.79 -28.57
N ALA A 113 -25.73 16.94 -27.25
CA ALA A 113 -24.75 17.65 -26.44
C ALA A 113 -23.36 17.00 -26.44
N GLU A 114 -23.31 15.67 -26.59
CA GLU A 114 -22.06 14.91 -26.58
C GLU A 114 -21.21 15.08 -27.86
N ASP A 115 -21.84 15.57 -28.94
CA ASP A 115 -21.21 15.86 -30.22
C ASP A 115 -20.81 17.35 -30.37
N ASP A 116 -21.21 18.21 -29.43
CA ASP A 116 -20.98 19.65 -29.49
C ASP A 116 -19.57 20.04 -29.00
N VAL A 117 -18.63 20.02 -29.95
CA VAL A 117 -17.23 20.44 -29.79
C VAL A 117 -17.12 21.94 -29.45
N THR A 118 -18.03 22.78 -29.94
CA THR A 118 -18.01 24.23 -29.71
C THR A 118 -18.33 24.54 -28.26
N THR A 119 -19.35 23.88 -27.71
CA THR A 119 -19.69 23.99 -26.29
C THR A 119 -18.57 23.44 -25.40
N ALA A 120 -17.87 22.37 -25.82
CA ALA A 120 -16.70 21.86 -25.10
C ALA A 120 -15.59 22.92 -24.98
N GLU A 121 -15.28 23.62 -26.07
CA GLU A 121 -14.30 24.72 -26.09
C GLU A 121 -14.72 25.86 -25.17
N HIS A 122 -15.98 26.30 -25.28
CA HIS A 122 -16.51 27.38 -24.46
C HIS A 122 -16.46 27.04 -22.96
N HIS A 123 -16.93 25.85 -22.57
CA HIS A 123 -16.85 25.39 -21.18
C HIS A 123 -15.40 25.29 -20.68
N TYR A 124 -14.48 24.80 -21.53
CA TYR A 124 -13.06 24.69 -21.18
C TYR A 124 -12.42 26.07 -20.94
N LEU A 125 -12.69 27.04 -21.82
CA LEU A 125 -12.19 28.41 -21.69
C LEU A 125 -12.75 29.09 -20.44
N GLN A 126 -14.05 28.96 -20.18
CA GLN A 126 -14.68 29.52 -18.99
C GLN A 126 -14.13 28.94 -17.68
N ALA A 127 -13.72 27.67 -17.70
CA ALA A 127 -13.13 27.02 -16.54
C ALA A 127 -11.70 27.50 -16.21
N ASN A 128 -11.05 28.24 -17.10
CA ASN A 128 -9.67 28.73 -16.95
C ASN A 128 -8.72 27.61 -16.52
N ILE A 129 -8.70 26.50 -17.26
CA ILE A 129 -7.88 25.33 -16.93
C ILE A 129 -6.39 25.63 -17.16
N THR A 130 -5.56 25.18 -16.22
CA THR A 130 -4.11 25.44 -16.17
C THR A 130 -3.33 24.13 -16.14
N GLU A 131 -2.02 24.22 -16.28
CA GLU A 131 -1.07 23.12 -16.13
C GLU A 131 -1.10 22.49 -14.72
N HIS A 132 -1.66 23.17 -13.72
CA HIS A 132 -1.79 22.61 -12.38
C HIS A 132 -3.01 21.68 -12.23
N ASP A 133 -3.93 21.67 -13.19
CA ASP A 133 -5.17 20.92 -13.07
C ASP A 133 -5.02 19.45 -13.52
N VAL A 134 -5.89 18.60 -12.98
CA VAL A 134 -6.02 17.18 -13.35
C VAL A 134 -7.39 16.97 -13.99
N ILE A 135 -7.41 16.47 -15.23
CA ILE A 135 -8.65 16.17 -15.94
C ILE A 135 -8.93 14.67 -15.90
N LEU A 136 -10.11 14.31 -15.38
CA LEU A 136 -10.71 12.98 -15.42
C LEU A 136 -11.76 12.96 -16.53
N ALA A 137 -11.36 12.50 -17.72
CA ALA A 137 -12.20 12.43 -18.90
C ALA A 137 -12.82 11.03 -19.03
N VAL A 138 -14.15 10.93 -18.95
CA VAL A 138 -14.86 9.64 -18.90
C VAL A 138 -15.84 9.54 -20.06
N ALA A 139 -15.69 8.50 -20.89
CA ALA A 139 -16.63 8.16 -21.95
C ALA A 139 -16.61 6.65 -22.23
N ALA A 140 -17.74 5.97 -22.08
CA ALA A 140 -17.81 4.52 -22.29
C ALA A 140 -17.37 4.13 -23.71
N SER A 141 -17.89 4.81 -24.72
CA SER A 141 -17.53 4.61 -26.13
C SER A 141 -16.05 4.87 -26.40
N GLY A 142 -15.44 5.76 -25.63
CA GLY A 142 -14.08 6.27 -25.83
C GLY A 142 -13.93 7.23 -27.03
N THR A 143 -15.02 7.55 -27.72
CA THR A 143 -15.03 8.33 -28.97
C THR A 143 -15.82 9.63 -28.87
N THR A 144 -16.48 9.92 -27.74
CA THR A 144 -17.36 11.08 -27.56
C THR A 144 -16.66 12.40 -27.93
N PRO A 145 -17.13 13.14 -28.96
CA PRO A 145 -16.43 14.33 -29.47
C PRO A 145 -16.20 15.43 -28.43
N TYR A 146 -17.20 15.73 -27.59
CA TYR A 146 -17.07 16.71 -26.50
C TYR A 146 -15.87 16.37 -25.59
N VAL A 147 -15.76 15.11 -25.16
CA VAL A 147 -14.70 14.63 -24.25
C VAL A 147 -13.35 14.64 -24.95
N CYS A 148 -13.29 14.21 -26.22
CA CYS A 148 -12.07 14.25 -27.00
C CYS A 148 -11.55 15.69 -27.16
N ARG A 149 -12.46 16.65 -27.36
CA ARG A 149 -12.09 18.06 -27.48
C ARG A 149 -11.52 18.62 -26.18
N VAL A 150 -12.14 18.31 -25.04
CA VAL A 150 -11.63 18.69 -23.72
C VAL A 150 -10.21 18.16 -23.52
N LEU A 151 -9.94 16.89 -23.85
CA LEU A 151 -8.61 16.29 -23.72
C LEU A 151 -7.56 16.95 -24.63
N GLN A 152 -7.91 17.30 -25.86
CA GLN A 152 -7.02 18.02 -26.77
C GLN A 152 -6.60 19.38 -26.21
N LEU A 153 -7.57 20.16 -25.70
CA LEU A 153 -7.32 21.46 -25.08
C LEU A 153 -6.50 21.32 -23.80
N ALA A 154 -6.81 20.32 -22.97
CA ALA A 154 -6.07 20.00 -21.74
C ALA A 154 -4.59 19.78 -21.98
N ARG A 155 -4.28 18.99 -23.02
CA ARG A 155 -2.90 18.70 -23.40
C ARG A 155 -2.17 19.96 -23.90
N GLN A 156 -2.86 20.84 -24.62
CA GLN A 156 -2.30 22.12 -25.06
C GLN A 156 -1.97 23.04 -23.88
N SER A 157 -2.81 23.05 -22.85
CA SER A 157 -2.62 23.84 -21.62
C SER A 157 -1.69 23.18 -20.60
N GLY A 158 -1.15 21.98 -20.85
CA GLY A 158 -0.25 21.26 -19.94
C GLY A 158 -0.94 20.59 -18.74
N ALA A 159 -2.28 20.56 -18.70
CA ALA A 159 -3.03 19.87 -17.64
C ALA A 159 -2.78 18.36 -17.70
N LEU A 160 -2.77 17.69 -16.54
CA LEU A 160 -2.64 16.23 -16.48
C LEU A 160 -3.93 15.60 -17.02
N THR A 161 -3.81 14.69 -17.98
CA THR A 161 -4.96 14.06 -18.64
C THR A 161 -5.09 12.59 -18.29
N ILE A 162 -6.23 12.22 -17.72
CA ILE A 162 -6.59 10.85 -17.36
C ILE A 162 -7.86 10.48 -18.11
N GLY A 163 -7.74 9.56 -19.05
CA GLY A 163 -8.83 9.12 -19.92
C GLY A 163 -9.35 7.75 -19.48
N ILE A 164 -10.65 7.66 -19.21
CA ILE A 164 -11.33 6.44 -18.80
C ILE A 164 -12.33 6.05 -19.89
N ALA A 165 -12.12 4.88 -20.50
CA ALA A 165 -13.00 4.34 -21.54
C ALA A 165 -13.18 2.84 -21.40
N ASN A 166 -14.26 2.31 -21.99
CA ASN A 166 -14.58 0.88 -21.91
C ASN A 166 -14.18 0.09 -23.16
N ASN A 167 -13.81 0.79 -24.24
CA ASN A 167 -13.34 0.19 -25.47
C ASN A 167 -11.84 0.43 -25.69
N PRO A 168 -11.08 -0.61 -26.09
CA PRO A 168 -9.65 -0.49 -26.38
C PRO A 168 -9.39 0.34 -27.63
N GLY A 169 -8.21 0.97 -27.71
CA GLY A 169 -7.75 1.67 -28.91
C GLY A 169 -8.55 2.92 -29.28
N THR A 170 -9.23 3.54 -28.33
CA THR A 170 -10.11 4.68 -28.57
C THR A 170 -9.42 6.04 -28.43
N PRO A 171 -9.94 7.11 -29.08
CA PRO A 171 -9.40 8.46 -28.97
C PRO A 171 -9.21 8.97 -27.54
N VAL A 172 -10.16 8.73 -26.63
CA VAL A 172 -10.04 9.14 -25.21
C VAL A 172 -8.79 8.54 -24.56
N LEU A 173 -8.50 7.26 -24.83
CA LEU A 173 -7.29 6.61 -24.32
C LEU A 173 -6.03 7.14 -24.99
N GLY A 174 -6.07 7.34 -26.31
CA GLY A 174 -4.91 7.80 -27.09
C GLY A 174 -4.53 9.27 -26.86
N LEU A 175 -5.49 10.12 -26.49
CA LEU A 175 -5.27 11.54 -26.20
C LEU A 175 -4.76 11.79 -24.77
N SER A 176 -4.91 10.82 -23.87
CA SER A 176 -4.61 10.95 -22.44
C SER A 176 -3.18 10.53 -22.11
N GLU A 177 -2.56 11.22 -21.14
CA GLU A 177 -1.28 10.83 -20.57
C GLU A 177 -1.41 9.53 -19.76
N HIS A 178 -2.49 9.39 -19.00
CA HIS A 178 -2.86 8.18 -18.30
C HIS A 178 -4.14 7.58 -18.87
N ALA A 179 -4.00 6.51 -19.65
CA ALA A 179 -5.11 5.76 -20.22
C ALA A 179 -5.59 4.66 -19.27
N VAL A 180 -6.87 4.67 -18.90
CA VAL A 180 -7.53 3.66 -18.07
C VAL A 180 -8.58 2.95 -18.91
N LEU A 181 -8.23 1.76 -19.40
CA LEU A 181 -9.15 0.88 -20.11
C LEU A 181 -9.94 0.02 -19.09
N LEU A 182 -11.26 0.17 -19.11
CA LEU A 182 -12.22 -0.63 -18.37
C LEU A 182 -12.93 -1.59 -19.33
N ASP A 183 -12.20 -2.59 -19.84
CA ASP A 183 -12.73 -3.52 -20.85
C ASP A 183 -13.85 -4.42 -20.29
N THR A 184 -15.09 -3.96 -20.47
CA THR A 184 -16.30 -4.61 -19.96
C THR A 184 -16.95 -5.55 -20.97
N GLY A 185 -16.53 -5.49 -22.24
CA GLY A 185 -17.19 -6.19 -23.35
C GLY A 185 -18.63 -5.70 -23.63
N PRO A 186 -19.43 -6.49 -24.37
CA PRO A 186 -20.81 -6.14 -24.73
C PRO A 186 -21.72 -6.09 -23.51
N GLU A 187 -22.70 -5.19 -23.54
CA GLU A 187 -23.72 -5.05 -22.51
C GLU A 187 -24.80 -6.14 -22.62
N VAL A 188 -25.39 -6.54 -21.49
CA VAL A 188 -26.54 -7.46 -21.46
C VAL A 188 -27.73 -6.94 -22.27
N LEU A 189 -27.97 -5.63 -22.21
CA LEU A 189 -28.85 -4.91 -23.12
C LEU A 189 -27.95 -4.14 -24.08
N SER A 190 -27.86 -4.60 -25.33
CA SER A 190 -26.91 -4.06 -26.33
C SER A 190 -26.97 -2.53 -26.42
N GLY A 191 -25.80 -1.88 -26.38
CA GLY A 191 -25.64 -0.42 -26.40
C GLY A 191 -25.98 0.31 -25.08
N SER A 192 -26.60 -0.35 -24.10
CA SER A 192 -26.99 0.29 -22.83
C SER A 192 -25.82 0.40 -21.83
N THR A 193 -24.81 1.20 -22.18
CA THR A 193 -23.59 1.43 -21.38
C THR A 193 -23.82 2.08 -20.02
N ARG A 194 -25.05 2.51 -19.70
CA ARG A 194 -25.43 2.91 -18.33
C ARG A 194 -25.37 1.76 -17.32
N LEU A 195 -25.25 0.51 -17.78
CA LEU A 195 -25.22 -0.71 -16.97
C LEU A 195 -23.78 -1.05 -16.57
N LYS A 196 -23.19 -2.11 -17.13
CA LYS A 196 -21.90 -2.65 -16.69
C LYS A 196 -20.77 -1.65 -16.88
N ALA A 197 -20.73 -0.95 -18.02
CA ALA A 197 -19.73 0.09 -18.28
C ALA A 197 -19.82 1.25 -17.27
N GLY A 198 -21.03 1.74 -17.00
CA GLY A 198 -21.30 2.75 -15.98
C GLY A 198 -20.89 2.29 -14.57
N THR A 199 -21.21 1.05 -14.19
CA THR A 199 -20.77 0.47 -12.92
C THR A 199 -19.25 0.43 -12.82
N ALA A 200 -18.55 0.03 -13.88
CA ALA A 200 -17.09 0.02 -13.91
C ALA A 200 -16.51 1.43 -13.73
N GLN A 201 -17.09 2.43 -14.42
CA GLN A 201 -16.68 3.84 -14.30
C GLN A 201 -16.88 4.35 -12.88
N LYS A 202 -18.01 4.06 -12.23
CA LYS A 202 -18.27 4.42 -10.83
C LYS A 202 -17.19 3.86 -9.91
N ILE A 203 -16.90 2.55 -10.02
CA ILE A 203 -15.88 1.90 -9.18
C ILE A 203 -14.52 2.56 -9.43
N ALA A 204 -14.13 2.76 -10.69
CA ALA A 204 -12.86 3.37 -11.06
C ALA A 204 -12.71 4.81 -10.52
N LEU A 205 -13.75 5.64 -10.66
CA LEU A 205 -13.77 7.00 -10.13
C LEU A 205 -13.60 7.02 -8.62
N ASN A 206 -14.36 6.20 -7.88
CA ASN A 206 -14.24 6.15 -6.42
C ASN A 206 -12.87 5.62 -5.96
N LEU A 207 -12.30 4.63 -6.65
CA LEU A 207 -10.95 4.15 -6.35
C LEU A 207 -9.92 5.26 -6.57
N LEU A 208 -10.01 5.96 -7.70
CA LEU A 208 -9.08 7.02 -8.08
C LEU A 208 -9.18 8.21 -7.11
N SER A 209 -10.38 8.75 -6.92
CA SER A 209 -10.61 9.91 -6.06
C SER A 209 -10.25 9.62 -4.60
N THR A 210 -10.66 8.47 -4.06
CA THR A 210 -10.31 8.07 -2.69
C THR A 210 -8.80 7.89 -2.53
N THR A 211 -8.13 7.23 -3.49
CA THR A 211 -6.66 7.04 -3.43
C THR A 211 -5.93 8.36 -3.45
N VAL A 212 -6.34 9.29 -4.32
CA VAL A 212 -5.78 10.66 -4.37
C VAL A 212 -5.95 11.35 -3.02
N MET A 213 -7.14 11.32 -2.43
CA MET A 213 -7.42 11.99 -1.16
C MET A 213 -6.62 11.38 0.01
N VAL A 214 -6.47 10.05 0.03
CA VAL A 214 -5.60 9.35 0.99
C VAL A 214 -4.16 9.82 0.84
N GLN A 215 -3.62 9.86 -0.38
CA GLN A 215 -2.25 10.30 -0.65
C GLN A 215 -2.01 11.78 -0.28
N LEU A 216 -3.05 12.61 -0.40
CA LEU A 216 -3.07 14.02 0.05
C LEU A 216 -3.27 14.16 1.57
N GLY A 217 -3.29 13.07 2.32
CA GLY A 217 -3.37 13.10 3.78
C GLY A 217 -4.76 13.40 4.33
N LYS A 218 -5.82 13.32 3.53
CA LYS A 218 -7.22 13.57 3.95
C LYS A 218 -7.80 12.48 4.87
N VAL A 219 -7.09 11.36 5.01
CA VAL A 219 -7.48 10.18 5.78
C VAL A 219 -6.37 9.82 6.77
N TYR A 220 -6.72 9.26 7.92
CA TYR A 220 -5.78 8.69 8.88
C TYR A 220 -6.22 7.27 9.23
N GLN A 221 -5.34 6.28 9.06
CA GLN A 221 -5.75 4.86 9.09
C GLN A 221 -6.88 4.62 8.06
N ASN A 222 -8.06 4.17 8.52
CA ASN A 222 -9.30 4.08 7.75
C ASN A 222 -10.33 5.15 8.16
N LEU A 223 -9.90 6.18 8.90
CA LEU A 223 -10.74 7.22 9.48
C LEU A 223 -10.80 8.47 8.59
N MET A 224 -12.02 8.90 8.30
CA MET A 224 -12.33 10.12 7.57
C MET A 224 -12.12 11.36 8.47
N VAL A 225 -10.86 11.69 8.74
CA VAL A 225 -10.48 12.73 9.72
C VAL A 225 -10.53 14.16 9.17
N ASP A 226 -10.78 14.35 7.88
CA ASP A 226 -10.92 15.67 7.25
C ASP A 226 -12.39 15.91 6.86
N LEU A 227 -13.31 15.81 7.83
CA LEU A 227 -14.75 16.02 7.64
C LEU A 227 -15.20 17.39 8.16
N VAL A 228 -16.19 18.00 7.50
CA VAL A 228 -16.83 19.23 7.99
C VAL A 228 -18.09 18.88 8.78
N ALA A 229 -18.11 19.18 10.08
CA ALA A 229 -19.27 18.91 10.93
C ALA A 229 -20.36 19.98 10.74
N THR A 230 -21.23 19.81 9.74
CA THR A 230 -22.32 20.77 9.42
C THR A 230 -23.68 20.43 10.03
N ASN A 231 -23.82 19.23 10.62
CA ASN A 231 -25.06 18.77 11.25
C ASN A 231 -24.75 17.87 12.46
N GLU A 232 -25.77 17.59 13.27
CA GLU A 232 -25.64 16.81 14.51
C GLU A 232 -25.06 15.40 14.28
N LYS A 233 -25.43 14.74 13.17
CA LYS A 233 -24.84 13.44 12.79
C LYS A 233 -23.34 13.53 12.55
N LEU A 234 -22.88 14.59 11.87
CA LEU A 234 -21.47 14.80 11.59
C LEU A 234 -20.69 15.27 12.83
N VAL A 235 -21.32 16.01 13.74
CA VAL A 235 -20.78 16.32 15.07
C VAL A 235 -20.54 15.04 15.88
N ASN A 236 -21.54 14.14 15.94
CA ASN A 236 -21.41 12.86 16.63
C ASN A 236 -20.37 11.95 15.98
N ARG A 237 -20.22 12.03 14.65
CA ARG A 237 -19.15 11.32 13.93
C ARG A 237 -17.78 11.90 14.27
N ALA A 238 -17.61 13.22 14.23
CA ALA A 238 -16.37 13.90 14.61
C ALA A 238 -15.92 13.49 16.01
N ASN A 239 -16.85 13.47 16.97
CA ASN A 239 -16.58 13.04 18.34
C ASN A 239 -16.03 11.60 18.41
N ARG A 240 -16.70 10.64 17.74
CA ARG A 240 -16.23 9.25 17.68
C ARG A 240 -14.88 9.10 17.01
N LEU A 241 -14.60 9.86 15.95
CA LEU A 241 -13.31 9.79 15.27
C LEU A 241 -12.16 10.30 16.13
N VAL A 242 -12.37 11.36 16.92
CA VAL A 242 -11.36 11.84 17.86
C VAL A 242 -11.14 10.85 18.99
N GLN A 243 -12.22 10.26 19.55
CA GLN A 243 -12.12 9.20 20.56
C GLN A 243 -11.28 8.03 20.05
N GLU A 244 -11.60 7.52 18.86
CA GLU A 244 -10.90 6.39 18.28
C GLU A 244 -9.44 6.72 17.94
N ALA A 245 -9.18 7.87 17.34
CA ALA A 245 -7.84 8.22 16.90
C ALA A 245 -6.90 8.62 18.06
N ALA A 246 -7.43 9.25 19.10
CA ALA A 246 -6.65 9.72 20.26
C ALA A 246 -6.74 8.79 21.48
N GLN A 247 -7.62 7.78 21.46
CA GLN A 247 -7.88 6.84 22.56
C GLN A 247 -8.26 7.58 23.87
N ILE A 248 -9.28 8.46 23.77
CA ILE A 248 -9.76 9.30 24.88
C ILE A 248 -11.26 9.17 25.10
N GLU A 249 -11.72 9.63 26.27
CA GLU A 249 -13.13 9.61 26.64
C GLU A 249 -13.98 10.62 25.83
N PRO A 250 -15.29 10.35 25.62
CA PRO A 250 -16.16 11.18 24.80
C PRO A 250 -16.23 12.66 25.21
N GLN A 251 -16.22 12.96 26.50
CA GLN A 251 -16.30 14.34 27.00
C GLN A 251 -15.01 15.13 26.70
N GLN A 252 -13.85 14.45 26.72
CA GLN A 252 -12.56 15.05 26.38
C GLN A 252 -12.48 15.34 24.88
N ALA A 253 -12.94 14.42 24.04
CA ALA A 253 -12.99 14.60 22.59
C ALA A 253 -13.81 15.83 22.15
N VAL A 254 -14.99 16.06 22.76
CA VAL A 254 -15.80 17.27 22.50
C VAL A 254 -15.05 18.55 22.88
N THR A 255 -14.27 18.52 23.96
CA THR A 255 -13.49 19.67 24.41
C THR A 255 -12.41 20.05 23.38
N HIS A 256 -11.64 19.06 22.91
CA HIS A 256 -10.64 19.26 21.86
C HIS A 256 -11.28 19.70 20.53
N LEU A 257 -12.43 19.13 20.16
CA LEU A 257 -13.17 19.56 18.97
C LEU A 257 -13.60 21.03 19.05
N ARG A 258 -14.10 21.50 20.20
CA ARG A 258 -14.48 22.91 20.38
C ARG A 258 -13.28 23.84 20.25
N GLN A 259 -12.15 23.50 20.88
CA GLN A 259 -10.90 24.27 20.78
C GLN A 259 -10.36 24.31 19.34
N ALA A 260 -10.57 23.22 18.60
CA ALA A 260 -10.16 23.06 17.21
C ALA A 260 -11.18 23.62 16.18
N ASN A 261 -12.21 24.36 16.60
CA ASN A 261 -13.30 24.83 15.73
C ASN A 261 -13.92 23.70 14.89
N TRP A 262 -14.14 22.55 15.52
CA TRP A 262 -14.69 21.33 14.93
C TRP A 262 -13.82 20.68 13.83
N ASN A 263 -12.56 21.09 13.69
CA ASN A 263 -11.61 20.41 12.82
C ASN A 263 -11.07 19.14 13.50
N VAL A 264 -11.42 17.97 12.96
CA VAL A 264 -11.09 16.66 13.55
C VAL A 264 -9.58 16.42 13.61
N LYS A 265 -8.81 16.68 12.54
CA LYS A 265 -7.34 16.51 12.57
C LYS A 265 -6.69 17.36 13.65
N THR A 266 -7.06 18.64 13.72
CA THR A 266 -6.53 19.56 14.72
C THR A 266 -6.89 19.07 16.12
N ALA A 267 -8.14 18.65 16.35
CA ALA A 267 -8.57 18.09 17.62
C ALA A 267 -7.75 16.86 18.03
N ILE A 268 -7.48 15.94 17.10
CA ILE A 268 -6.64 14.76 17.36
C ILE A 268 -5.23 15.18 17.78
N VAL A 269 -4.60 16.15 17.08
CA VAL A 269 -3.27 16.64 17.44
C VAL A 269 -3.27 17.32 18.81
N THR A 270 -4.27 18.16 19.11
CA THR A 270 -4.37 18.78 20.44
C THR A 270 -4.53 17.76 21.57
N ALA A 271 -5.29 16.69 21.32
CA ALA A 271 -5.54 15.62 22.29
C ALA A 271 -4.30 14.75 22.54
N THR A 272 -3.53 14.45 21.48
CA THR A 272 -2.41 13.50 21.54
C THR A 272 -1.08 14.17 21.89
N GLN A 273 -0.84 15.40 21.42
CA GLN A 273 0.42 16.12 21.64
C GLN A 273 0.33 17.14 22.79
N GLY A 274 -0.85 17.36 23.36
CA GLY A 274 -1.04 18.31 24.46
C GLY A 274 -0.76 19.78 24.09
N VAL A 275 -0.83 20.12 22.80
CA VAL A 275 -0.62 21.48 22.28
C VAL A 275 -1.95 22.20 22.04
N ASP A 276 -1.92 23.52 21.97
CA ASP A 276 -3.12 24.30 21.59
C ASP A 276 -3.47 24.15 20.11
N ALA A 277 -4.67 24.61 19.73
CA ALA A 277 -5.18 24.49 18.37
C ALA A 277 -4.39 25.29 17.33
N HIS A 278 -3.67 26.35 17.72
CA HIS A 278 -2.84 27.13 16.80
C HIS A 278 -1.55 26.36 16.49
N CYS A 279 -0.86 25.87 17.51
CA CYS A 279 0.31 25.00 17.39
C CYS A 279 -0.02 23.71 16.63
N ALA A 280 -1.16 23.09 16.91
CA ALA A 280 -1.63 21.89 16.20
C ALA A 280 -1.81 22.14 14.68
N ARG A 281 -2.39 23.29 14.30
CA ARG A 281 -2.52 23.69 12.89
C ARG A 281 -1.17 23.91 12.24
N ALA A 282 -0.27 24.64 12.90
CA ALA A 282 1.09 24.85 12.40
C ALA A 282 1.86 23.53 12.20
N LEU A 283 1.72 22.57 13.12
CA LEU A 283 2.29 21.23 12.98
C LEU A 283 1.68 20.45 11.80
N LEU A 284 0.36 20.51 11.63
CA LEU A 284 -0.30 19.89 10.47
C LEU A 284 0.18 20.51 9.16
N ASP A 285 0.26 21.84 9.09
CA ASP A 285 0.69 22.56 7.88
C ASP A 285 2.15 22.22 7.52
N ALA A 286 3.04 22.18 8.51
CA ALA A 286 4.44 21.78 8.34
C ALA A 286 4.61 20.34 7.81
N HIS A 287 3.60 19.48 8.02
CA HIS A 287 3.56 18.09 7.57
C HIS A 287 2.53 17.86 6.45
N HIS A 288 2.19 18.90 5.69
CA HIS A 288 1.26 18.85 4.55
C HIS A 288 -0.10 18.20 4.88
N GLY A 289 -0.61 18.46 6.09
CA GLY A 289 -1.88 17.96 6.59
C GLY A 289 -1.90 16.45 6.88
N ARG A 290 -0.75 15.77 6.85
CA ARG A 290 -0.63 14.32 7.14
C ARG A 290 -0.57 14.09 8.64
N LEU A 291 -1.72 13.71 9.20
CA LEU A 291 -1.87 13.45 10.62
C LEU A 291 -0.86 12.41 11.14
N ARG A 292 -0.59 11.34 10.39
CA ARG A 292 0.38 10.30 10.78
C ARG A 292 1.79 10.88 10.98
N SER A 293 2.23 11.81 10.14
CA SER A 293 3.55 12.44 10.26
C SER A 293 3.66 13.34 11.50
N VAL A 294 2.57 13.99 11.90
CA VAL A 294 2.51 14.82 13.13
C VAL A 294 2.46 13.95 14.39
N LEU A 295 1.68 12.87 14.37
CA LEU A 295 1.55 11.98 15.54
C LEU A 295 2.79 11.12 15.77
N HIS A 296 3.58 10.87 14.72
CA HIS A 296 4.72 9.94 14.77
C HIS A 296 6.05 10.58 14.38
N GLN A 297 6.33 11.81 14.83
CA GLN A 297 7.64 12.46 14.64
C GLN A 297 8.85 11.67 15.22
N ASN A 298 8.65 10.45 15.74
CA ASN A 298 9.72 9.52 16.14
C ASN A 298 9.45 8.04 15.84
N THR A 299 8.69 7.65 14.80
CA THR A 299 8.76 6.28 14.22
C THR A 299 7.88 6.13 12.98
N PRO A 300 8.36 5.60 11.84
CA PRO A 300 7.45 5.15 10.78
C PRO A 300 6.46 4.14 11.36
N ASN A 301 5.17 4.45 11.31
CA ASN A 301 4.10 3.61 11.82
C ASN A 301 3.82 2.47 10.83
N PHE A 302 4.71 1.48 10.85
CA PHE A 302 4.36 0.09 10.63
C PHE A 302 3.39 -0.38 11.73
N PRO A 303 2.63 -1.48 11.56
CA PRO A 303 1.90 -2.10 12.68
C PRO A 303 2.81 -2.28 13.90
N ALA A 304 2.27 -2.56 15.09
CA ALA A 304 3.11 -2.94 16.23
C ALA A 304 4.16 -3.97 15.78
N ARG A 305 5.43 -3.68 16.06
CA ARG A 305 6.59 -4.49 15.65
C ARG A 305 6.26 -5.98 15.84
N PRO A 306 6.23 -6.79 14.77
CA PRO A 306 5.54 -8.08 14.81
C PRO A 306 6.30 -9.10 15.66
N LEU A 307 7.62 -8.95 15.82
CA LEU A 307 8.40 -9.83 16.71
C LEU A 307 8.19 -9.47 18.18
N PRO A 308 7.60 -10.37 18.98
CA PRO A 308 7.56 -10.25 20.43
C PRO A 308 8.92 -10.58 21.04
N THR A 309 9.10 -10.20 22.31
CA THR A 309 10.25 -10.64 23.11
C THR A 309 10.22 -12.15 23.31
N GLY A 310 11.30 -12.87 22.98
CA GLY A 310 11.37 -14.31 23.19
C GLY A 310 12.31 -15.06 22.25
N VAL A 311 12.07 -16.37 22.10
CA VAL A 311 12.88 -17.26 21.25
C VAL A 311 12.24 -17.41 19.88
N ILE A 312 13.03 -17.13 18.85
CA ILE A 312 12.70 -17.30 17.44
C ILE A 312 13.44 -18.54 16.94
N VAL A 313 12.74 -19.42 16.22
CA VAL A 313 13.36 -20.63 15.68
C VAL A 313 13.69 -20.43 14.19
N SER A 314 14.96 -20.62 13.83
CA SER A 314 15.40 -20.56 12.44
C SER A 314 15.20 -21.91 11.75
N CYS A 315 14.08 -22.05 11.05
CA CYS A 315 13.75 -23.18 10.19
C CYS A 315 14.44 -23.02 8.83
N GLN A 316 15.74 -23.36 8.80
CA GLN A 316 16.56 -23.33 7.59
C GLN A 316 17.43 -24.58 7.51
N ALA A 317 17.54 -25.16 6.32
CA ALA A 317 18.46 -26.25 6.02
C ALA A 317 19.22 -25.95 4.73
N ARG A 318 20.53 -26.20 4.72
CA ARG A 318 21.37 -26.10 3.51
C ARG A 318 21.02 -27.22 2.53
N ALA A 319 21.27 -27.01 1.23
CA ALA A 319 20.91 -27.96 0.17
C ALA A 319 21.51 -29.37 0.35
N ASP A 320 22.66 -29.48 1.03
CA ASP A 320 23.31 -30.76 1.34
C ASP A 320 22.72 -31.49 2.57
N ASN A 321 21.80 -30.85 3.30
CA ASN A 321 21.21 -31.42 4.50
C ASN A 321 20.03 -32.34 4.13
N PRO A 322 19.92 -33.56 4.68
CA PRO A 322 18.78 -34.44 4.42
C PRO A 322 17.41 -33.87 4.77
N LEU A 323 17.35 -32.88 5.66
CA LEU A 323 16.13 -32.16 6.01
C LEU A 323 15.91 -30.90 5.17
N HIS A 324 16.63 -30.73 4.07
CA HIS A 324 16.38 -29.64 3.13
C HIS A 324 15.06 -29.85 2.38
N GLY A 325 14.24 -28.80 2.34
CA GLY A 325 13.00 -28.76 1.57
C GLY A 325 11.81 -28.21 2.35
N PRO A 326 10.81 -27.67 1.63
CA PRO A 326 9.69 -26.94 2.23
C PRO A 326 8.85 -27.80 3.18
N GLN A 327 8.68 -29.09 2.90
CA GLN A 327 7.92 -30.01 3.75
C GLN A 327 8.54 -30.17 5.15
N PHE A 328 9.87 -30.17 5.24
CA PHE A 328 10.59 -30.32 6.50
C PHE A 328 10.64 -29.01 7.26
N MET A 329 10.86 -27.88 6.55
CA MET A 329 10.84 -26.55 7.16
C MET A 329 9.46 -26.21 7.72
N ARG A 330 8.38 -26.61 7.01
CA ARG A 330 7.01 -26.55 7.51
C ARG A 330 6.81 -27.34 8.80
N ALA A 331 7.27 -28.59 8.84
CA ALA A 331 7.14 -29.43 10.03
C ALA A 331 7.93 -28.88 11.23
N MET A 332 9.16 -28.42 10.99
CA MET A 332 10.00 -27.76 11.99
C MET A 332 9.33 -26.51 12.57
N ALA A 333 8.74 -25.67 11.70
CA ALA A 333 8.05 -24.46 12.12
C ALA A 333 6.80 -24.76 12.97
N LEU A 334 6.03 -25.79 12.61
CA LEU A 334 4.88 -26.21 13.40
C LEU A 334 5.30 -26.71 14.78
N ALA A 335 6.35 -27.53 14.86
CA ALA A 335 6.89 -28.02 16.13
C ALA A 335 7.41 -26.85 17.01
N ALA A 336 8.13 -25.90 16.42
CA ALA A 336 8.60 -24.71 17.10
C ALA A 336 7.44 -23.87 17.66
N ALA A 337 6.39 -23.65 16.86
CA ALA A 337 5.21 -22.89 17.27
C ALA A 337 4.48 -23.58 18.44
N GLN A 338 4.28 -24.91 18.37
CA GLN A 338 3.67 -25.69 19.45
C GLN A 338 4.51 -25.68 20.73
N ALA A 339 5.83 -25.58 20.61
CA ALA A 339 6.76 -25.47 21.74
C ALA A 339 6.84 -24.05 22.34
N GLY A 340 6.12 -23.07 21.78
CA GLY A 340 6.05 -21.71 22.31
C GLY A 340 7.08 -20.73 21.73
N ALA A 341 7.64 -21.01 20.56
CA ALA A 341 8.42 -20.00 19.82
C ALA A 341 7.55 -18.77 19.51
N VAL A 342 8.14 -17.57 19.60
CA VAL A 342 7.43 -16.30 19.38
C VAL A 342 7.53 -15.80 17.93
N GLY A 343 8.39 -16.44 17.13
CA GLY A 343 8.62 -16.12 15.73
C GLY A 343 9.42 -17.21 15.03
N LEU A 344 9.52 -17.09 13.71
CA LEU A 344 10.20 -18.04 12.84
C LEU A 344 11.16 -17.30 11.91
N ARG A 345 12.30 -17.90 11.58
CA ARG A 345 13.24 -17.37 10.57
C ARG A 345 13.43 -18.41 9.46
N ALA A 346 13.27 -18.01 8.20
CA ALA A 346 13.25 -18.94 7.07
C ALA A 346 13.98 -18.37 5.83
N ASN A 347 14.61 -19.25 5.06
CA ASN A 347 15.37 -18.90 3.87
C ASN A 347 14.73 -19.50 2.62
N GLY A 348 14.48 -18.67 1.61
CA GLY A 348 13.96 -19.10 0.32
C GLY A 348 12.43 -19.02 0.24
N ALA A 349 11.93 -18.53 -0.89
CA ALA A 349 10.50 -18.33 -1.12
C ALA A 349 9.64 -19.60 -0.94
N SER A 350 10.16 -20.79 -1.30
CA SER A 350 9.45 -22.06 -1.11
C SER A 350 9.21 -22.37 0.37
N ASP A 351 10.25 -22.20 1.19
CA ASP A 351 10.23 -22.57 2.59
C ASP A 351 9.42 -21.55 3.39
N ILE A 352 9.58 -20.25 3.08
CA ILE A 352 8.77 -19.17 3.67
C ILE A 352 7.28 -19.42 3.43
N ARG A 353 6.88 -19.77 2.20
CA ARG A 353 5.49 -20.06 1.86
C ARG A 353 4.96 -21.27 2.62
N ALA A 354 5.72 -22.37 2.62
CA ALA A 354 5.31 -23.59 3.31
C ALA A 354 5.18 -23.39 4.83
N ILE A 355 6.02 -22.55 5.43
CA ILE A 355 5.94 -22.17 6.85
C ILE A 355 4.71 -21.28 7.10
N ARG A 356 4.47 -20.27 6.25
CA ARG A 356 3.28 -19.41 6.37
C ARG A 356 1.99 -20.21 6.31
N ASP A 357 1.92 -21.21 5.44
CA ASP A 357 0.74 -22.09 5.32
C ASP A 357 0.51 -22.96 6.57
N ALA A 358 1.46 -23.05 7.50
CA ALA A 358 1.36 -23.86 8.72
C ALA A 358 1.38 -23.05 10.03
N SER A 359 1.74 -21.77 10.00
CA SER A 359 1.90 -20.95 11.21
C SER A 359 1.52 -19.49 10.98
N ASN A 360 0.83 -18.95 11.98
CA ASN A 360 0.51 -17.52 12.06
C ASN A 360 1.58 -16.72 12.81
N LEU A 361 2.66 -17.34 13.27
CA LEU A 361 3.76 -16.62 13.91
C LEU A 361 4.42 -15.64 12.92
N PRO A 362 5.03 -14.55 13.43
CA PRO A 362 5.85 -13.66 12.64
C PRO A 362 6.98 -14.41 11.93
N ILE A 363 7.20 -14.12 10.65
CA ILE A 363 8.27 -14.73 9.84
C ILE A 363 9.31 -13.68 9.45
N ILE A 364 10.55 -13.88 9.91
CA ILE A 364 11.75 -13.26 9.37
C ILE A 364 12.15 -14.04 8.12
N GLY A 365 11.87 -13.47 6.95
CA GLY A 365 12.22 -14.04 5.66
C GLY A 365 13.58 -13.53 5.17
N ILE A 366 14.38 -14.45 4.64
CA ILE A 366 15.58 -14.13 3.87
C ILE A 366 15.59 -14.85 2.53
N GLN A 367 16.27 -14.28 1.55
CA GLN A 367 16.53 -14.91 0.27
C GLN A 367 18.03 -14.89 0.02
N LYS A 368 18.70 -16.01 0.33
CA LYS A 368 20.15 -16.12 0.12
C LYS A 368 20.48 -16.27 -1.36
N VAL A 369 21.44 -15.47 -1.83
CA VAL A 369 21.95 -15.52 -3.20
C VAL A 369 23.46 -15.74 -3.13
N PHE A 370 23.91 -16.90 -3.61
CA PHE A 370 25.32 -17.27 -3.68
C PHE A 370 25.83 -17.15 -5.12
N GLY A 371 27.13 -16.93 -5.31
CA GLY A 371 27.73 -16.82 -6.64
C GLY A 371 27.51 -15.48 -7.36
N SER A 372 27.05 -14.47 -6.62
CA SER A 372 27.03 -13.07 -7.05
C SER A 372 28.46 -12.50 -7.10
N PRO A 373 28.75 -11.46 -7.91
CA PRO A 373 30.02 -10.73 -7.84
C PRO A 373 30.23 -9.95 -6.54
N TYR A 374 29.24 -9.92 -5.66
CA TYR A 374 29.27 -9.24 -4.36
C TYR A 374 29.36 -10.24 -3.20
N ASP A 375 30.05 -9.85 -2.13
CA ASP A 375 30.24 -10.68 -0.93
C ASP A 375 28.99 -10.76 -0.04
N VAL A 376 28.05 -9.83 -0.20
CA VAL A 376 26.76 -9.88 0.49
C VAL A 376 25.87 -10.96 -0.13
N TYR A 377 25.33 -11.82 0.73
CA TYR A 377 24.54 -12.98 0.27
C TYR A 377 23.19 -13.11 0.95
N ILE A 378 22.92 -12.41 2.06
CA ILE A 378 21.60 -12.42 2.71
C ILE A 378 20.76 -11.30 2.10
N THR A 379 19.78 -11.69 1.27
CA THR A 379 18.83 -10.76 0.63
C THR A 379 19.53 -9.51 0.05
N PRO A 380 20.47 -9.68 -0.88
CA PRO A 380 21.42 -8.62 -1.24
C PRO A 380 20.79 -7.46 -2.04
N ASP A 381 19.64 -7.69 -2.67
CA ASP A 381 18.95 -6.75 -3.54
C ASP A 381 17.43 -6.74 -3.34
N PHE A 382 16.78 -5.77 -3.98
CA PHE A 382 15.32 -5.59 -3.88
C PHE A 382 14.53 -6.74 -4.51
N GLY A 383 15.06 -7.39 -5.54
CA GLY A 383 14.42 -8.56 -6.15
C GLY A 383 14.30 -9.72 -5.16
N SER A 384 15.38 -9.98 -4.44
CA SER A 384 15.47 -10.98 -3.37
C SER A 384 14.53 -10.66 -2.22
N ALA A 385 14.47 -9.39 -1.79
CA ALA A 385 13.55 -8.92 -0.76
C ALA A 385 12.09 -9.12 -1.18
N ARG A 386 11.75 -8.78 -2.42
CA ARG A 386 10.40 -8.95 -2.99
C ARG A 386 9.99 -10.42 -3.03
N LEU A 387 10.90 -11.35 -3.37
CA LEU A 387 10.61 -12.78 -3.35
C LEU A 387 10.25 -13.27 -1.94
N ALA A 388 11.00 -12.86 -0.92
CA ALA A 388 10.71 -13.20 0.46
C ALA A 388 9.38 -12.59 0.95
N ALA A 389 9.11 -11.32 0.61
CA ALA A 389 7.86 -10.64 0.96
C ALA A 389 6.63 -11.31 0.32
N GLN A 390 6.69 -11.61 -0.98
CA GLN A 390 5.61 -12.30 -1.71
C GLN A 390 5.39 -13.74 -1.23
N ALA A 391 6.40 -14.38 -0.64
CA ALA A 391 6.27 -15.70 -0.04
C ALA A 391 5.55 -15.68 1.32
N GLY A 392 5.36 -14.51 1.94
CA GLY A 392 4.63 -14.36 3.20
C GLY A 392 5.47 -13.97 4.41
N ALA A 393 6.70 -13.47 4.19
CA ALA A 393 7.52 -12.88 5.25
C ALA A 393 6.89 -11.58 5.80
N ASP A 394 7.04 -11.37 7.10
CA ASP A 394 6.60 -10.13 7.79
C ASP A 394 7.76 -9.15 7.96
N ILE A 395 8.96 -9.70 8.18
CA ILE A 395 10.21 -8.97 8.31
C ILE A 395 11.19 -9.51 7.26
N ILE A 396 11.86 -8.60 6.56
CA ILE A 396 12.91 -8.95 5.60
C ILE A 396 14.26 -8.73 6.27
N ALA A 397 15.00 -9.81 6.50
CA ALA A 397 16.39 -9.69 6.96
C ALA A 397 17.34 -9.50 5.76
N ILE A 398 18.22 -8.52 5.87
CA ILE A 398 19.19 -8.12 4.85
C ILE A 398 20.60 -8.09 5.44
N ASP A 399 21.59 -8.40 4.62
CA ASP A 399 22.99 -8.15 4.95
C ASP A 399 23.23 -6.63 5.02
N ALA A 400 23.55 -6.12 6.21
CA ALA A 400 23.80 -4.71 6.48
C ALA A 400 25.28 -4.42 6.79
N THR A 401 26.17 -5.35 6.42
CA THR A 401 27.61 -5.15 6.61
C THR A 401 28.19 -4.10 5.66
N HIS A 402 29.42 -3.67 5.92
CA HIS A 402 30.19 -2.77 5.05
C HIS A 402 30.62 -3.37 3.71
N ARG A 403 30.38 -4.66 3.49
CA ARG A 403 30.85 -5.36 2.29
C ARG A 403 30.20 -4.80 1.01
N PRO A 404 30.90 -4.86 -0.13
CA PRO A 404 30.37 -4.41 -1.41
C PRO A 404 29.02 -5.06 -1.73
N ARG A 405 28.08 -4.27 -2.26
CA ARG A 405 26.69 -4.68 -2.49
C ARG A 405 26.11 -4.13 -3.80
N PRO A 406 25.12 -4.81 -4.40
CA PRO A 406 24.55 -4.42 -5.70
C PRO A 406 23.72 -3.14 -5.66
N VAL A 407 23.16 -2.78 -4.50
CA VAL A 407 22.28 -1.62 -4.30
C VAL A 407 22.69 -0.94 -2.99
N PRO A 408 22.77 0.40 -2.92
CA PRO A 408 23.04 1.09 -1.66
C PRO A 408 22.09 0.64 -0.54
N LEU A 409 22.64 0.40 0.65
CA LEU A 409 21.87 -0.06 1.81
C LEU A 409 20.67 0.85 2.15
N PRO A 410 20.79 2.19 2.23
CA PRO A 410 19.63 3.05 2.53
C PRO A 410 18.52 2.97 1.47
N ASP A 411 18.89 2.81 0.19
CA ASP A 411 17.90 2.62 -0.87
C ASP A 411 17.16 1.28 -0.71
N LEU A 412 17.88 0.20 -0.40
CA LEU A 412 17.24 -1.10 -0.18
C LEU A 412 16.26 -1.06 1.00
N ILE A 413 16.65 -0.43 2.12
CA ILE A 413 15.79 -0.28 3.30
C ILE A 413 14.52 0.50 2.91
N ARG A 414 14.70 1.66 2.27
CA ARG A 414 13.61 2.51 1.82
C ARG A 414 12.65 1.78 0.88
N PHE A 415 13.16 1.04 -0.11
CA PHE A 415 12.32 0.28 -1.05
C PHE A 415 11.53 -0.83 -0.35
N ILE A 416 12.13 -1.54 0.61
CA ILE A 416 11.41 -2.58 1.38
C ILE A 416 10.26 -1.94 2.18
N HIS A 417 10.50 -0.78 2.78
CA HIS A 417 9.48 -0.06 3.53
C HIS A 417 8.37 0.50 2.65
N GLU A 418 8.73 1.25 1.61
CA GLU A 418 7.80 2.01 0.78
C GLU A 418 7.03 1.12 -0.20
N GLU A 419 7.68 0.12 -0.80
CA GLU A 419 7.09 -0.68 -1.88
C GLU A 419 6.56 -2.03 -1.40
N LEU A 420 7.23 -2.67 -0.42
CA LEU A 420 6.80 -3.98 0.08
C LEU A 420 5.94 -3.87 1.35
N GLY A 421 5.98 -2.73 2.05
CA GLY A 421 5.28 -2.53 3.31
C GLY A 421 5.72 -3.52 4.40
N LYS A 422 7.00 -3.92 4.39
CA LYS A 422 7.59 -4.88 5.34
C LYS A 422 8.59 -4.21 6.25
N PHE A 423 8.78 -4.77 7.44
CA PHE A 423 9.85 -4.36 8.34
C PHE A 423 11.20 -4.87 7.83
N VAL A 424 12.28 -4.21 8.23
CA VAL A 424 13.65 -4.57 7.87
C VAL A 424 14.44 -4.97 9.12
N MET A 425 15.11 -6.11 9.04
CA MET A 425 16.10 -6.54 10.03
C MET A 425 17.50 -6.47 9.42
N ALA A 426 18.39 -5.70 10.04
CA ALA A 426 19.79 -5.59 9.64
C ALA A 426 20.60 -6.73 10.26
N ASP A 427 21.06 -7.69 9.44
CA ASP A 427 22.09 -8.63 9.85
C ASP A 427 23.46 -7.94 9.79
N ILE A 428 24.14 -7.87 10.93
CA ILE A 428 25.40 -7.12 11.10
C ILE A 428 26.48 -8.00 11.73
N SER A 429 27.73 -7.53 11.64
CA SER A 429 28.90 -8.19 12.23
C SER A 429 29.63 -7.35 13.29
N THR A 430 29.40 -6.03 13.32
CA THR A 430 30.04 -5.08 14.24
C THR A 430 29.04 -4.04 14.75
N SER A 431 29.34 -3.39 15.87
CA SER A 431 28.46 -2.37 16.46
C SER A 431 28.27 -1.16 15.55
N ASP A 432 29.33 -0.72 14.86
CA ASP A 432 29.30 0.36 13.87
C ASP A 432 28.29 0.08 12.74
N GLU A 433 28.22 -1.16 12.25
CA GLU A 433 27.21 -1.58 11.27
C GLU A 433 25.80 -1.49 11.82
N GLY A 434 25.60 -1.86 13.08
CA GLY A 434 24.31 -1.72 13.76
C GLY A 434 23.88 -0.25 13.89
N MET A 435 24.78 0.63 14.34
CA MET A 435 24.51 2.07 14.49
C MET A 435 24.11 2.71 13.17
N ARG A 436 24.89 2.48 12.12
CA ARG A 436 24.62 3.03 10.79
C ARG A 436 23.36 2.46 10.15
N ALA A 437 23.07 1.17 10.36
CA ALA A 437 21.81 0.60 9.89
C ALA A 437 20.61 1.25 10.59
N ALA A 438 20.72 1.55 11.90
CA ALA A 438 19.69 2.27 12.65
C ALA A 438 19.49 3.70 12.11
N GLU A 439 20.56 4.42 11.77
CA GLU A 439 20.48 5.75 11.12
C GLU A 439 19.75 5.70 9.78
N TYR A 440 19.90 4.60 9.03
CA TYR A 440 19.16 4.36 7.79
C TYR A 440 17.72 3.88 8.00
N GLY A 441 17.28 3.72 9.26
CA GLY A 441 15.89 3.49 9.61
C GLY A 441 15.47 2.03 9.67
N VAL A 442 16.37 1.06 9.87
CA VAL A 442 15.95 -0.34 10.06
C VAL A 442 15.11 -0.54 11.33
N ASP A 443 14.25 -1.56 11.33
CA ASP A 443 13.32 -1.81 12.42
C ASP A 443 13.91 -2.71 13.52
N TYR A 444 14.89 -3.54 13.15
CA TYR A 444 15.60 -4.47 14.04
C TYR A 444 17.08 -4.57 13.64
N VAL A 445 17.95 -4.85 14.61
CA VAL A 445 19.36 -5.18 14.37
C VAL A 445 19.65 -6.57 14.92
N ALA A 446 20.29 -7.41 14.11
CA ALA A 446 20.59 -8.79 14.45
C ALA A 446 22.08 -9.10 14.30
N THR A 447 22.68 -9.76 15.30
CA THR A 447 24.12 -10.08 15.34
C THR A 447 24.54 -11.27 14.47
N THR A 448 23.69 -11.66 13.51
CA THR A 448 23.76 -12.85 12.67
C THR A 448 25.12 -13.08 11.99
N LEU A 449 25.80 -12.01 11.59
CA LEU A 449 27.05 -12.08 10.83
C LEU A 449 28.31 -11.89 11.69
N SER A 450 28.17 -11.68 13.02
CA SER A 450 29.33 -11.63 13.92
C SER A 450 30.08 -12.96 13.90
N GLY A 451 31.38 -12.91 13.62
CA GLY A 451 32.31 -14.03 13.43
C GLY A 451 32.11 -14.80 12.11
N TYR A 452 31.43 -14.20 11.13
CA TYR A 452 31.32 -14.68 9.74
C TYR A 452 31.91 -13.68 8.73
N THR A 453 32.50 -12.58 9.20
CA THR A 453 33.19 -11.57 8.39
C THR A 453 34.64 -11.43 8.85
N SER A 454 35.52 -10.90 7.99
CA SER A 454 36.92 -10.65 8.33
C SER A 454 37.10 -9.58 9.42
N THR A 455 36.09 -8.75 9.65
CA THR A 455 36.10 -7.59 10.55
C THR A 455 35.53 -7.89 11.94
N SER A 456 35.00 -9.10 12.17
CA SER A 456 34.37 -9.48 13.43
C SER A 456 35.10 -10.65 14.11
N PRO A 457 35.08 -10.73 15.45
CA PRO A 457 35.82 -11.76 16.18
C PRO A 457 35.20 -13.15 15.98
N THR A 458 36.03 -14.16 15.80
CA THR A 458 35.60 -15.57 15.80
C THR A 458 35.49 -16.06 17.24
N LEU A 459 34.27 -16.15 17.76
CA LEU A 459 33.98 -16.57 19.13
C LEU A 459 33.44 -18.02 19.18
N PRO A 460 33.71 -18.77 20.26
CA PRO A 460 33.16 -20.12 20.45
C PRO A 460 31.64 -20.13 20.74
N GLY A 461 31.08 -19.01 21.21
CA GLY A 461 29.67 -18.84 21.54
C GLY A 461 29.06 -17.59 20.88
N PRO A 462 27.84 -17.17 21.30
CA PRO A 462 27.25 -15.93 20.81
C PRO A 462 28.07 -14.71 21.23
N ASP A 463 28.01 -13.66 20.41
CA ASP A 463 28.69 -12.40 20.68
C ASP A 463 27.86 -11.51 21.63
N VAL A 464 27.89 -11.87 22.92
CA VAL A 464 27.14 -11.17 23.98
C VAL A 464 27.62 -9.73 24.16
N GLN A 465 28.92 -9.46 23.92
CA GLN A 465 29.48 -8.12 24.01
C GLN A 465 28.93 -7.20 22.93
N LEU A 466 28.79 -7.69 21.70
CA LEU A 466 28.15 -6.94 20.62
C LEU A 466 26.68 -6.65 20.93
N VAL A 467 25.94 -7.63 21.47
CA VAL A 467 24.55 -7.43 21.91
C VAL A 467 24.47 -6.30 22.95
N GLN A 468 25.33 -6.34 23.97
CA GLN A 468 25.37 -5.33 25.03
C GLN A 468 25.73 -3.94 24.49
N ALA A 469 26.70 -3.89 23.56
CA ALA A 469 27.09 -2.64 22.92
C ALA A 469 25.92 -2.03 22.14
N LEU A 470 25.20 -2.82 21.34
CA LEU A 470 24.05 -2.35 20.57
C LEU A 470 22.89 -1.91 21.48
N ALA A 471 22.54 -2.72 22.48
CA ALA A 471 21.45 -2.43 23.40
C ALA A 471 21.70 -1.17 24.25
N SER A 472 22.96 -0.78 24.46
CA SER A 472 23.32 0.43 25.18
C SER A 472 23.25 1.71 24.33
N HIS A 473 23.23 1.58 22.99
CA HIS A 473 23.32 2.73 22.07
C HIS A 473 22.12 2.88 21.14
N LEU A 474 21.24 1.88 21.06
CA LEU A 474 20.12 1.84 20.12
C LEU A 474 18.78 1.69 20.85
N ASP A 475 17.79 2.48 20.40
CA ASP A 475 16.40 2.41 20.85
C ASP A 475 15.55 1.39 20.04
N ILE A 476 16.15 0.78 19.01
CA ILE A 476 15.52 -0.28 18.20
C ILE A 476 15.87 -1.66 18.75
N PRO A 477 15.02 -2.68 18.55
CA PRO A 477 15.14 -3.95 19.25
C PRO A 477 16.31 -4.75 18.69
N ILE A 478 17.06 -5.33 19.62
CA ILE A 478 18.24 -6.13 19.32
C ILE A 478 17.88 -7.60 19.33
N VAL A 479 18.25 -8.31 18.27
CA VAL A 479 18.05 -9.74 18.11
C VAL A 479 19.39 -10.44 18.17
N ALA A 480 19.62 -11.20 19.23
CA ALA A 480 20.85 -11.99 19.34
C ALA A 480 20.74 -13.22 18.42
N GLU A 481 21.66 -13.34 17.47
CA GLU A 481 21.74 -14.46 16.54
C GLU A 481 23.19 -14.89 16.33
N GLY A 482 23.39 -16.17 16.03
CA GLY A 482 24.70 -16.76 15.76
C GLY A 482 25.24 -17.52 16.97
N ARG A 483 25.59 -18.81 16.76
CA ARG A 483 26.22 -19.71 17.74
C ARG A 483 25.51 -19.87 19.09
N ILE A 484 24.22 -19.59 19.17
CA ILE A 484 23.41 -19.86 20.37
C ILE A 484 23.10 -21.36 20.44
N GLN A 485 23.59 -22.03 21.49
CA GLN A 485 23.51 -23.50 21.61
C GLN A 485 22.78 -23.97 22.86
N THR A 486 22.77 -23.17 23.92
CA THR A 486 22.32 -23.59 25.24
C THR A 486 21.33 -22.60 25.85
N PRO A 487 20.54 -23.02 26.86
CA PRO A 487 19.73 -22.08 27.65
C PRO A 487 20.57 -21.01 28.37
N HIS A 488 21.84 -21.29 28.68
CA HIS A 488 22.74 -20.29 29.27
C HIS A 488 23.04 -19.16 28.29
N ASP A 489 23.31 -19.49 27.02
CA ASP A 489 23.52 -18.50 25.95
C ASP A 489 22.31 -17.57 25.78
N ILE A 490 21.09 -18.13 25.83
CA ILE A 490 19.84 -17.36 25.72
C ILE A 490 19.70 -16.39 26.89
N ARG A 491 20.00 -16.83 28.12
CA ARG A 491 19.97 -15.97 29.32
C ARG A 491 21.01 -14.86 29.23
N ALA A 492 22.24 -15.19 28.85
CA ALA A 492 23.32 -14.22 28.69
C ALA A 492 22.97 -13.14 27.64
N ALA A 493 22.41 -13.54 26.49
CA ALA A 493 21.95 -12.59 25.47
C ALA A 493 20.82 -11.67 25.99
N ARG A 494 19.85 -12.23 26.73
CA ARG A 494 18.76 -11.44 27.34
C ARG A 494 19.28 -10.46 28.40
N GLU A 495 20.19 -10.90 29.26
CA GLU A 495 20.83 -10.07 30.29
C GLU A 495 21.66 -8.94 29.66
N ALA A 496 22.27 -9.19 28.51
CA ALA A 496 22.95 -8.19 27.69
C ALA A 496 22.00 -7.22 26.95
N GLY A 497 20.68 -7.40 27.04
CA GLY A 497 19.70 -6.48 26.48
C GLY A 497 19.07 -6.91 25.15
N ALA A 498 19.24 -8.17 24.72
CA ALA A 498 18.51 -8.67 23.56
C ALA A 498 17.01 -8.75 23.83
N ASN A 499 16.21 -8.21 22.90
CA ASN A 499 14.76 -8.34 22.92
C ASN A 499 14.33 -9.74 22.47
N ALA A 500 15.02 -10.32 21.49
CA ALA A 500 14.74 -11.67 21.04
C ALA A 500 16.03 -12.43 20.70
N VAL A 501 15.91 -13.74 20.61
CA VAL A 501 17.02 -14.65 20.33
C VAL A 501 16.64 -15.57 19.18
N VAL A 502 17.46 -15.62 18.12
CA VAL A 502 17.26 -16.56 17.01
C VAL A 502 18.13 -17.79 17.20
N VAL A 503 17.50 -18.96 17.25
CA VAL A 503 18.15 -20.25 17.43
C VAL A 503 17.93 -21.13 16.19
N GLY A 504 19.03 -21.47 15.51
CA GLY A 504 19.02 -22.35 14.34
C GLY A 504 19.55 -23.74 14.66
N THR A 505 20.85 -23.95 14.43
CA THR A 505 21.54 -25.25 14.48
C THR A 505 21.23 -26.09 15.73
N ALA A 506 21.03 -25.47 16.89
CA ALA A 506 20.72 -26.16 18.14
C ALA A 506 19.32 -26.80 18.20
N ILE A 507 18.41 -26.41 17.29
CA ILE A 507 17.03 -26.91 17.23
C ILE A 507 16.77 -27.61 15.90
N THR A 508 17.07 -26.93 14.78
CA THR A 508 16.57 -27.34 13.46
C THR A 508 17.56 -28.14 12.63
N ASN A 509 18.73 -28.48 13.20
CA ASN A 509 19.75 -29.25 12.50
C ASN A 509 20.23 -30.48 13.29
N PRO A 510 19.41 -31.54 13.36
CA PRO A 510 19.76 -32.80 14.01
C PRO A 510 21.13 -33.35 13.59
N ARG A 511 21.53 -33.21 12.32
CA ARG A 511 22.84 -33.66 11.83
C ARG A 511 24.01 -33.02 12.59
N GLU A 512 23.94 -31.71 12.82
CA GLU A 512 24.99 -30.97 13.56
C GLU A 512 24.93 -31.25 15.06
N ILE A 513 23.73 -31.36 15.62
CA ILE A 513 23.52 -31.74 17.02
C ILE A 513 24.13 -33.12 17.29
N THR A 514 23.81 -34.12 16.46
CA THR A 514 24.38 -35.47 16.54
C THR A 514 25.89 -35.43 16.39
N ARG A 515 26.45 -34.67 15.43
CA ARG A 515 27.90 -34.59 15.25
C ARG A 515 28.59 -34.07 16.51
N ARG A 516 28.06 -33.03 17.15
CA ARG A 516 28.61 -32.49 18.40
C ARG A 516 28.55 -33.52 19.54
N LEU A 517 27.42 -34.22 19.68
CA LEU A 517 27.26 -35.24 20.73
C LEU A 517 28.21 -36.44 20.52
N VAL A 518 28.40 -36.87 19.27
CA VAL A 518 29.36 -37.94 18.92
C VAL A 518 30.80 -37.49 19.17
N HIS A 519 31.13 -36.25 18.82
CA HIS A 519 32.46 -35.69 19.10
C HIS A 519 32.76 -35.64 20.60
N ALA A 520 31.81 -35.15 21.41
CA ALA A 520 31.96 -35.09 22.86
C ALA A 520 32.05 -36.47 23.55
N TRP A 521 31.63 -37.55 22.89
CA TRP A 521 31.87 -38.92 23.35
C TRP A 521 33.26 -39.44 22.95
N SER A 522 33.86 -38.86 21.91
CA SER A 522 35.15 -39.28 21.34
C SER A 522 36.35 -38.50 21.91
N GLU A 523 36.09 -37.39 22.60
CA GLU A 523 37.02 -36.67 23.48
C GLU A 523 36.97 -37.25 24.90
#